data_AF-A0A1L5F444-F1
#
_entry.id   AF-A0A1L5F444-F1
#
_cell.length_a   1.000
_cell.length_b   1.000
_cell.length_c   1.000
_cell.angle_alpha   90.00
_cell.angle_beta   90.00
_cell.angle_gamma   90.00
#
_symmetry.space_group_name_H-M   'P 1'
#
loop_
_entity.id
_entity.type
_entity.pdbx_description
1 polymer ?
#
loop_
_entity_poly.entity_id
_entity_poly.type
_entity_poly.pdbx_seq_one_letter_code
_entity_poly.pdbx_strand_id
1 'polypeptide(L)'
;MGRKLMEDERIIAQKRKIQSDTCSIVLIVLLMSTVVQQYIFNAPFSQYAVEFVCFLGASIYIVIRNIISGNDLYGTENNDRKLVVVNSLVSGIIICVIAGTSSYIRYSEKFTNGLLLITLIITFICGTFAAFLGFSVMYFLNKRKQKKISEELDKEDDNI
;
A
#
# COMPACT_ATOMS: atom_id res chain seq x y z
N MET A 1 -42.11 -5.75 8.38
CA MET A 1 -40.86 -6.32 8.94
C MET A 1 -39.58 -5.74 8.30
N GLY A 2 -39.59 -5.25 7.06
CA GLY A 2 -38.38 -4.78 6.36
C GLY A 2 -37.73 -3.45 6.80
N ARG A 3 -38.46 -2.50 7.41
CA ARG A 3 -37.88 -1.20 7.81
C ARG A 3 -36.82 -1.29 8.92
N LYS A 4 -37.02 -2.16 9.92
CA LYS A 4 -36.03 -2.39 11.00
C LYS A 4 -34.76 -3.06 10.48
N LEU A 5 -34.89 -4.03 9.56
CA LEU A 5 -33.75 -4.69 8.93
C LEU A 5 -32.91 -3.71 8.10
N MET A 6 -33.55 -2.81 7.35
CA MET A 6 -32.85 -1.76 6.61
C MET A 6 -32.16 -0.72 7.51
N GLU A 7 -32.73 -0.39 8.67
CA GLU A 7 -32.05 0.47 9.66
C GLU A 7 -30.85 -0.25 10.29
N ASP A 8 -30.98 -1.53 10.65
CA ASP A 8 -29.88 -2.33 11.21
C ASP A 8 -28.71 -2.48 10.21
N GLU A 9 -28.98 -2.74 8.92
CA GLU A 9 -27.93 -2.79 7.90
C GLU A 9 -27.19 -1.46 7.74
N ARG A 10 -27.91 -0.33 7.78
CA ARG A 10 -27.31 1.01 7.73
C ARG A 10 -26.44 1.29 8.95
N ILE A 11 -26.90 0.92 10.14
CA ILE A 11 -26.14 1.08 11.39
C ILE A 11 -24.87 0.20 11.35
N ILE A 12 -24.98 -1.04 10.88
CA ILE A 12 -23.83 -1.95 10.73
C ILE A 12 -22.84 -1.40 9.69
N ALA A 13 -23.33 -0.89 8.56
CA ALA A 13 -22.50 -0.28 7.52
C ALA A 13 -21.75 0.96 8.03
N GLN A 14 -22.43 1.84 8.78
CA GLN A 14 -21.80 3.00 9.41
C GLN A 14 -20.74 2.59 10.43
N LYS A 15 -21.02 1.60 11.28
CA LYS A 15 -20.03 1.08 12.24
C LYS A 15 -18.78 0.52 11.55
N ARG A 16 -18.95 -0.26 10.47
CA ARG A 16 -17.83 -0.79 9.67
C ARG A 16 -17.01 0.34 9.03
N LYS A 17 -17.68 1.38 8.53
CA LYS A 17 -17.00 2.55 7.96
C LYS A 17 -16.16 3.28 9.00
N ILE A 18 -16.73 3.58 10.17
CA ILE A 18 -16.01 4.23 11.28
C ILE A 18 -14.80 3.39 11.73
N GLN A 19 -14.95 2.07 11.82
CA GLN A 19 -13.85 1.17 12.17
C GLN A 19 -12.74 1.19 11.10
N SER A 20 -13.10 1.20 9.81
CA SER A 20 -12.16 1.32 8.69
C SER A 20 -11.41 2.66 8.70
N ASP A 21 -12.13 3.76 8.93
CA ASP A 21 -11.56 5.10 9.00
C ASP A 21 -10.61 5.21 10.20
N THR A 22 -11.00 4.68 11.35
CA THR A 22 -10.15 4.63 12.55
C THR A 22 -8.88 3.81 12.30
N CYS A 23 -9.00 2.65 11.63
CA CYS A 23 -7.85 1.83 11.27
C CYS A 23 -6.88 2.60 10.35
N SER A 24 -7.41 3.33 9.36
CA SER A 24 -6.63 4.15 8.45
C SER A 24 -5.91 5.29 9.17
N ILE A 25 -6.59 5.96 10.10
CA ILE A 25 -6.00 7.02 10.93
C ILE A 25 -4.85 6.46 11.79
N VAL A 26 -5.04 5.30 12.43
CA VAL A 26 -3.99 4.65 13.23
C VAL A 26 -2.76 4.32 12.38
N LEU A 27 -2.94 3.82 11.16
CA LEU A 27 -1.83 3.56 10.23
C LEU A 27 -1.09 4.84 9.85
N ILE A 28 -1.81 5.93 9.57
CA ILE A 28 -1.20 7.23 9.27
C ILE A 28 -0.40 7.74 10.48
N VAL A 29 -0.93 7.61 11.70
CA VAL A 29 -0.24 8.03 12.93
C VAL A 29 1.01 7.18 13.16
N LEU A 30 0.96 5.86 12.94
CA LEU A 30 2.13 4.98 13.02
C LEU A 30 3.21 5.40 12.01
N LEU A 31 2.81 5.68 10.77
CA LEU A 31 3.73 6.15 9.74
C LEU A 31 4.39 7.48 10.14
N MET A 32 3.60 8.46 10.58
CA MET A 32 4.12 9.75 11.05
C MET A 32 5.07 9.57 12.25
N SER A 33 4.74 8.69 13.19
CA SER A 33 5.61 8.36 14.33
C SER A 33 6.97 7.82 13.84
N THR A 34 6.98 6.87 12.90
CA THR A 34 8.24 6.33 12.37
C THR A 34 9.09 7.38 11.66
N VAL A 35 8.47 8.28 10.89
CA VAL A 35 9.17 9.38 10.19
C VAL A 35 9.78 10.36 11.21
N VAL A 36 9.02 10.74 12.24
CA VAL A 36 9.51 11.63 13.30
C VAL A 36 10.69 10.98 14.05
N GLN A 37 10.57 9.70 14.42
CA GLN A 37 11.66 8.97 15.10
C GLN A 37 12.92 8.87 14.24
N GLN A 38 12.77 8.61 12.95
CA GLN A 38 13.90 8.50 12.03
C GLN A 38 14.59 9.84 11.77
N TYR A 39 13.84 10.92 11.48
CA TYR A 39 14.42 12.17 10.98
C TYR A 39 14.61 13.25 12.05
N ILE A 40 13.71 13.34 13.04
CA ILE A 40 13.83 14.35 14.11
C ILE A 40 14.70 13.82 15.24
N PHE A 41 14.45 12.58 15.68
CA PHE A 41 15.17 11.98 16.80
C PHE A 41 16.47 11.27 16.40
N ASN A 42 16.72 11.07 15.09
CA ASN A 42 17.84 10.27 14.58
C ASN A 42 17.96 8.90 15.30
N ALA A 43 16.82 8.32 15.67
CA ALA A 43 16.76 7.11 16.46
C ALA A 43 17.24 5.90 15.64
N PRO A 44 17.92 4.91 16.27
CA PRO A 44 18.28 3.67 15.59
C PRO A 44 17.04 2.85 15.23
N PHE A 45 17.12 2.04 14.17
CA PHE A 45 16.02 1.20 13.67
C PHE A 45 15.36 0.37 14.78
N SER A 46 16.13 -0.14 15.74
CA SER A 46 15.60 -0.92 16.86
C SER A 46 14.53 -0.20 17.69
N GLN A 47 14.54 1.14 17.71
CA GLN A 47 13.63 1.94 18.52
C GLN A 47 12.25 2.10 17.87
N TYR A 48 12.19 2.22 16.55
CA TYR A 48 10.94 2.36 15.78
C TYR A 48 10.56 1.08 15.01
N ALA A 49 11.31 -0.01 15.20
CA ALA A 49 11.11 -1.27 14.46
C ALA A 49 9.72 -1.85 14.70
N VAL A 50 9.20 -1.74 15.93
CA VAL A 50 7.88 -2.28 16.29
C VAL A 50 6.78 -1.52 15.54
N GLU A 51 6.83 -0.18 15.55
CA GLU A 51 5.87 0.67 14.84
C GLU A 51 5.92 0.41 13.33
N PHE A 52 7.12 0.26 12.78
CA PHE A 52 7.32 -0.02 11.36
C PHE A 52 6.77 -1.40 10.96
N VAL A 53 7.05 -2.45 11.75
CA VAL A 53 6.53 -3.80 11.52
C VAL A 53 5.02 -3.86 11.70
N CYS A 54 4.46 -3.17 12.70
CA CYS A 54 3.02 -3.08 12.89
C CYS A 54 2.35 -2.38 11.69
N PHE A 55 2.91 -1.26 11.23
CA PHE A 55 2.41 -0.55 10.06
C PHE A 55 2.46 -1.42 8.80
N LEU A 56 3.60 -2.06 8.51
CA LEU A 56 3.75 -2.94 7.35
C LEU A 56 2.83 -4.16 7.43
N GLY A 57 2.81 -4.84 8.57
CA GLY A 57 2.00 -6.05 8.77
C GLY A 57 0.52 -5.78 8.62
N ALA A 58 0.01 -4.71 9.24
CA ALA A 58 -1.38 -4.30 9.12
C ALA A 58 -1.74 -3.88 7.68
N SER A 59 -0.87 -3.13 7.01
CA SER A 59 -1.08 -2.71 5.61
C SER A 59 -1.16 -3.91 4.67
N ILE A 60 -0.23 -4.86 4.79
CA ILE A 60 -0.21 -6.11 4.01
C ILE A 60 -1.48 -6.92 4.27
N TYR A 61 -1.86 -7.07 5.54
CA TYR A 61 -3.07 -7.80 5.92
C TYR A 61 -4.33 -7.21 5.29
N ILE A 62 -4.49 -5.87 5.32
CA ILE A 62 -5.62 -5.18 4.70
C ILE A 62 -5.67 -5.46 3.21
N VAL A 63 -4.54 -5.35 2.50
CA VAL A 63 -4.49 -5.59 1.05
C VAL A 63 -4.86 -7.05 0.73
N ILE A 64 -4.27 -8.01 1.43
CA ILE A 64 -4.57 -9.44 1.25
C ILE A 64 -6.05 -9.71 1.52
N ARG A 65 -6.61 -9.17 2.61
CA ARG A 65 -8.02 -9.33 2.96
C ARG A 65 -8.94 -8.77 1.88
N ASN A 66 -8.62 -7.60 1.32
CA ASN A 66 -9.37 -7.02 0.21
C ASN A 66 -9.35 -7.91 -1.04
N ILE A 67 -8.18 -8.45 -1.42
CA ILE A 67 -8.05 -9.38 -2.56
C ILE A 67 -8.83 -10.67 -2.30
N ILE A 68 -8.78 -11.23 -1.09
CA ILE A 68 -9.52 -12.45 -0.72
C ILE A 68 -11.02 -12.22 -0.77
N SER A 69 -11.49 -11.07 -0.28
CA SER A 69 -12.91 -10.68 -0.34
C SER A 69 -13.39 -10.32 -1.76
N GLY A 70 -12.50 -10.34 -2.76
CA GLY A 70 -12.86 -10.00 -4.15
C GLY A 70 -13.16 -8.51 -4.35
N ASN A 71 -12.81 -7.66 -3.39
CA ASN A 71 -13.04 -6.23 -3.49
C ASN A 71 -12.09 -5.65 -4.54
N ASP A 72 -12.64 -4.95 -5.52
CA ASP A 72 -11.84 -4.40 -6.61
C ASP A 72 -10.95 -3.26 -6.11
N LEU A 73 -9.65 -3.53 -5.95
CA LEU A 73 -8.68 -2.53 -5.51
C LEU A 73 -8.28 -1.54 -6.60
N TYR A 74 -8.51 -1.85 -7.88
CA TYR A 74 -8.02 -1.05 -9.00
C TYR A 74 -9.14 -0.36 -9.79
N GLY A 75 -10.39 -0.73 -9.52
CA GLY A 75 -11.55 -0.23 -10.25
C GLY A 75 -11.77 -1.04 -11.53
N THR A 76 -13.01 -1.03 -12.02
CA THR A 76 -13.42 -1.83 -13.19
C THR A 76 -13.12 -1.13 -14.52
N GLU A 77 -12.46 0.04 -14.50
CA GLU A 77 -12.23 0.85 -15.69
C GLU A 77 -10.96 0.46 -16.45
N ASN A 78 -10.93 0.73 -17.76
CA ASN A 78 -9.86 0.39 -18.69
C ASN A 78 -8.45 1.01 -18.37
N ASN A 79 -8.24 1.63 -17.21
CA ASN A 79 -7.03 2.33 -16.80
C ASN A 79 -6.23 1.63 -15.67
N ASP A 80 -6.65 0.46 -15.17
CA ASP A 80 -6.01 -0.22 -14.03
C ASP A 80 -4.51 -0.46 -14.21
N ARG A 81 -4.10 -0.86 -15.43
CA ARG A 81 -2.68 -1.06 -15.77
C ARG A 81 -1.88 0.23 -15.69
N LYS A 82 -2.47 1.37 -16.06
CA LYS A 82 -1.80 2.68 -15.94
C LYS A 82 -1.70 3.08 -14.48
N LEU A 83 -2.73 2.80 -13.66
CA LEU A 83 -2.69 3.03 -12.22
C LEU A 83 -1.55 2.26 -11.53
N VAL A 84 -1.34 0.99 -11.88
CA VAL A 84 -0.21 0.18 -11.40
C VAL A 84 1.13 0.84 -11.75
N VAL A 85 1.30 1.27 -13.00
CA VAL A 85 2.55 1.91 -13.47
C VAL A 85 2.76 3.26 -12.77
N VAL A 86 1.75 4.11 -12.68
CA VAL A 86 1.83 5.42 -12.02
C VAL A 86 2.15 5.25 -10.54
N ASN A 87 1.48 4.33 -9.83
CA ASN A 87 1.78 4.06 -8.42
C ASN A 87 3.20 3.53 -8.22
N SER A 88 3.68 2.66 -9.12
CA SER A 88 5.06 2.17 -9.06
C SER A 88 6.08 3.30 -9.24
N LEU A 89 5.85 4.23 -10.16
CA LEU A 89 6.70 5.40 -10.37
C LEU A 89 6.69 6.34 -9.16
N VAL A 90 5.50 6.67 -8.64
CA VAL A 90 5.35 7.53 -7.46
C VAL A 90 6.08 6.92 -6.26
N SER A 91 5.92 5.61 -6.03
CA SER A 91 6.62 4.92 -4.94
C SER A 91 8.14 4.89 -5.14
N GLY A 92 8.63 4.73 -6.37
CA GLY A 92 10.05 4.80 -6.69
C GLY A 92 10.65 6.18 -6.41
N ILE A 93 9.92 7.27 -6.72
CA ILE A 93 10.32 8.64 -6.37
C ILE A 93 10.39 8.81 -4.86
N ILE A 94 9.39 8.35 -4.11
CA ILE A 94 9.37 8.44 -2.64
C ILE A 94 10.56 7.70 -2.02
N ILE A 95 10.83 6.47 -2.47
CA ILE A 95 11.97 5.67 -2.02
C ILE A 95 13.28 6.41 -2.32
N CYS A 96 13.41 6.99 -3.51
CA CYS A 96 14.59 7.76 -3.91
C CYS A 96 14.82 8.98 -3.01
N VAL A 97 13.77 9.74 -2.70
CA VAL A 97 13.87 10.92 -1.80
C VAL A 97 14.28 10.50 -0.40
N ILE A 98 13.66 9.45 0.16
CA ILE A 98 13.96 8.94 1.51
C ILE A 98 15.38 8.39 1.59
N ALA A 99 15.76 7.50 0.67
CA ALA A 99 17.08 6.88 0.65
C ALA A 99 18.18 7.89 0.31
N GLY A 100 17.87 8.83 -0.59
CA GLY A 100 18.74 9.93 -0.97
C GLY A 100 19.07 10.85 0.19
N THR A 101 18.04 11.33 0.88
CA THR A 101 18.19 12.19 2.07
C THR A 101 18.97 11.46 3.16
N SER A 102 18.64 10.20 3.42
CA SER A 102 19.33 9.38 4.43
C SER A 102 20.80 9.14 4.08
N SER A 103 21.11 8.88 2.81
CA SER A 103 22.49 8.66 2.35
C SER A 103 23.31 9.95 2.39
N TYR A 104 22.70 11.09 2.04
CA TYR A 104 23.32 12.40 2.14
C TYR A 104 23.67 12.76 3.58
N ILE A 105 22.73 12.60 4.53
CA ILE A 105 22.98 12.89 5.95
C ILE A 105 24.09 12.00 6.52
N ARG A 106 24.10 10.71 6.17
CA ARG A 106 25.02 9.73 6.78
C ARG A 106 26.41 9.69 6.16
N TYR A 107 26.54 10.05 4.87
CA TYR A 107 27.79 9.90 4.12
C TYR A 107 28.25 11.18 3.40
N SER A 108 27.72 12.34 3.80
CA SER A 108 28.04 13.66 3.24
C SER A 108 29.55 13.94 3.14
N GLU A 109 30.37 13.43 4.08
CA GLU A 109 31.83 13.64 4.07
C GLU A 109 32.60 12.70 3.15
N LYS A 110 32.06 11.52 2.80
CA LYS A 110 32.77 10.48 2.03
C LYS A 110 32.45 10.51 0.54
N PHE A 111 31.38 11.18 0.14
CA PHE A 111 30.92 11.14 -1.23
C PHE A 111 31.27 12.43 -1.99
N THR A 112 32.03 12.29 -3.07
CA THR A 112 32.08 13.30 -4.13
C THR A 112 30.71 13.39 -4.81
N ASN A 113 30.31 14.60 -5.22
CA ASN A 113 28.99 14.90 -5.81
C ASN A 113 28.54 13.90 -6.90
N GLY A 114 29.47 13.35 -7.69
CA GLY A 114 29.16 12.35 -8.72
C GLY A 114 28.74 10.97 -8.19
N LEU A 115 29.33 10.49 -7.10
CA LEU A 115 28.96 9.19 -6.51
C LEU A 115 27.57 9.22 -5.88
N LEU A 116 27.14 10.37 -5.32
CA LEU A 116 25.79 10.53 -4.78
C LEU A 116 24.74 10.38 -5.87
N LEU A 117 24.95 11.04 -7.02
CA LEU A 117 24.05 10.95 -8.16
C LEU A 117 23.94 9.51 -8.68
N ILE A 118 25.05 8.78 -8.77
CA ILE A 118 25.04 7.37 -9.19
C ILE A 118 24.24 6.52 -8.18
N THR A 119 24.45 6.70 -6.87
CA THR A 119 23.69 5.95 -5.86
C THR A 119 22.19 6.26 -5.89
N LEU A 120 21.81 7.52 -6.13
CA LEU A 120 20.41 7.94 -6.29
C LEU A 120 19.77 7.27 -7.50
N ILE A 121 20.45 7.28 -8.66
CA ILE A 121 19.95 6.67 -9.89
C ILE A 121 19.76 5.16 -9.71
N ILE A 122 20.75 4.47 -9.14
CA ILE A 122 20.66 3.02 -8.89
C ILE A 122 19.52 2.71 -7.92
N THR A 123 19.39 3.47 -6.84
CA THR A 123 18.33 3.27 -5.84
C THR A 123 16.94 3.54 -6.43
N PHE A 124 16.82 4.57 -7.28
CA PHE A 124 15.58 4.87 -8.00
C PHE A 124 15.18 3.74 -8.95
N ILE A 125 16.11 3.23 -9.76
CA ILE A 125 15.85 2.13 -10.69
C ILE A 125 15.44 0.87 -9.91
N CYS A 126 16.21 0.52 -8.88
CA CYS A 126 15.93 -0.66 -8.06
C CYS A 126 14.58 -0.53 -7.32
N GLY A 127 14.32 0.62 -6.71
CA GLY A 127 13.06 0.89 -6.00
C GLY A 127 11.85 0.86 -6.92
N THR A 128 11.95 1.49 -8.10
CA THR A 128 10.87 1.49 -9.10
C THR A 128 10.60 0.07 -9.62
N PHE A 129 11.66 -0.71 -9.89
CA PHE A 129 11.52 -2.08 -10.36
C PHE A 129 10.90 -3.00 -9.30
N ALA A 130 11.34 -2.89 -8.04
CA ALA A 130 10.77 -3.64 -6.92
C ALA A 130 9.29 -3.28 -6.70
N ALA A 131 8.95 -1.99 -6.73
CA ALA A 131 7.57 -1.55 -6.60
C ALA A 131 6.70 -2.02 -7.77
N PHE A 132 7.20 -1.96 -9.00
CA PHE A 132 6.50 -2.46 -10.17
C PHE A 132 6.20 -3.95 -10.05
N LEU A 133 7.17 -4.76 -9.62
CA LEU A 133 6.94 -6.19 -9.36
C LEU A 133 5.87 -6.39 -8.28
N GLY A 134 5.94 -5.67 -7.16
CA GLY A 134 4.97 -5.77 -6.08
C GLY A 134 3.54 -5.44 -6.52
N PHE A 135 3.34 -4.29 -7.18
CA PHE A 135 2.02 -3.89 -7.69
C PHE A 135 1.53 -4.80 -8.82
N SER A 136 2.42 -5.32 -9.68
CA SER A 136 2.06 -6.25 -10.75
C SER A 136 1.58 -7.60 -10.20
N VAL A 137 2.25 -8.14 -9.17
CA VAL A 137 1.79 -9.35 -8.47
C VAL A 137 0.43 -9.11 -7.83
N MET A 138 0.24 -7.98 -7.14
CA MET A 138 -1.06 -7.62 -6.56
C MET A 138 -2.15 -7.52 -7.62
N TYR A 139 -1.88 -6.86 -8.75
CA TYR A 139 -2.82 -6.76 -9.88
C TYR A 139 -3.20 -8.14 -10.43
N PHE A 140 -2.22 -9.03 -10.62
CA PHE A 140 -2.48 -10.38 -11.13
C PHE A 140 -3.33 -11.21 -10.16
N LEU A 141 -3.04 -11.15 -8.86
CA LEU A 141 -3.83 -11.85 -7.84
C LEU A 141 -5.26 -11.32 -7.79
N ASN A 142 -5.45 -10.01 -7.86
CA ASN A 142 -6.76 -9.37 -7.88
C ASN A 142 -7.57 -9.82 -9.12
N LYS A 143 -6.98 -9.74 -10.31
CA LYS A 143 -7.64 -10.14 -11.56
C LYS A 143 -7.99 -11.63 -11.60
N ARG A 144 -7.13 -12.49 -11.06
CA ARG A 144 -7.42 -13.94 -10.97
C ARG A 144 -8.60 -14.23 -10.05
N LYS A 145 -8.76 -13.45 -8.97
CA LYS A 145 -9.89 -13.59 -8.05
C LYS A 145 -11.18 -13.06 -8.66
N GLN A 146 -11.16 -11.88 -9.29
CA GLN A 146 -12.32 -11.35 -10.00
C GLN A 146 -12.83 -12.28 -11.09
N LYS A 147 -11.93 -12.89 -11.90
CA LYS A 147 -12.32 -13.86 -12.94
C LYS A 147 -13.01 -15.10 -12.38
N LYS A 148 -12.61 -15.56 -11.19
CA LYS A 148 -13.28 -16.69 -10.52
C LYS A 148 -14.69 -16.33 -10.05
N ILE A 149 -14.85 -15.13 -9.51
CA ILE A 149 -16.17 -14.65 -9.05
C ILE A 149 -17.12 -14.48 -10.24
N SER A 150 -16.65 -13.89 -11.36
CA SER A 150 -17.48 -13.77 -12.57
C SER A 150 -17.87 -15.14 -13.14
N GLU A 151 -16.95 -16.11 -13.15
CA GLU A 151 -17.23 -17.48 -13.62
C GLU A 151 -18.18 -18.26 -12.69
N GLU A 152 -18.24 -17.94 -11.40
CA GLU A 152 -19.19 -18.53 -10.44
C GLU A 152 -20.58 -17.91 -10.60
N LEU A 153 -20.67 -16.60 -10.80
CA LEU A 153 -21.92 -15.88 -11.06
C LEU A 153 -22.58 -16.32 -12.38
N ASP A 154 -21.83 -16.38 -13.49
CA ASP A 154 -22.37 -16.81 -14.78
C ASP A 154 -22.94 -18.24 -14.73
N LYS A 155 -22.33 -19.14 -13.94
CA LYS A 155 -22.85 -20.50 -13.76
C LYS A 155 -24.10 -20.55 -12.89
N GLU A 156 -24.26 -19.63 -11.95
CA GLU A 156 -25.49 -19.54 -11.16
C GLU A 156 -26.64 -19.03 -12.01
N ASP A 157 -26.41 -18.01 -12.85
CA ASP A 157 -27.41 -17.47 -13.78
C ASP A 157 -27.80 -18.47 -14.88
N ASP A 158 -26.86 -19.27 -15.41
CA ASP A 158 -27.14 -20.30 -16.43
C ASP A 158 -27.91 -21.52 -15.88
N ASN A 159 -28.00 -21.69 -14.55
CA ASN A 159 -28.69 -22.81 -13.88
C ASN A 159 -30.09 -22.45 -13.33
N ILE A 160 -30.64 -21.28 -13.70
CA ILE A 160 -31.99 -20.80 -13.35
C ILE A 160 -32.89 -20.84 -14.58
#